data_AF-A0A2V5ZJB1-F1
#
_entry.id   AF-A0A2V5ZJB1-F1
#
_cell.length_a   1.000
_cell.length_b   1.000
_cell.length_c   1.000
_cell.angle_alpha   90.00
_cell.angle_beta   90.00
_cell.angle_gamma   90.00
#
_symmetry.space_group_name_H-M   'P 1'
#
loop_
_entity.id
_entity.type
_entity.pdbx_description
1 polymer ?
#
loop_
_entity_poly.entity_id
_entity_poly.type
_entity_poly.pdbx_seq_one_letter_code
_entity_poly.pdbx_strand_id
1 'polypeptide(L)'
;MDAPGLGTRERDMRNRFTLPDGLRVENLSPLGKGKMPDVSGSGLAAYVRDNFKSDLSFDDLDWLCASTKLPVVVKGVCRADDAKRIAEHGAKAIVVSNHGGRQLDTAPATCEVLPHVVDLVGERCEIYVDGGVRRGSDVLKAIALGARAVLVGRPVLWGLTVEGEQGALAVLNIFRRELDEAMLLCGCTTLADINRSLLAP
;
A
#
# COMPACT_ATOMS: atom_id res chain seq x y z
N MET A 1 10.80 -1.17 6.81
CA MET A 1 9.49 -0.56 6.45
C MET A 1 9.73 0.79 5.79
N ASP A 2 8.86 1.23 4.87
CA ASP A 2 9.09 2.35 3.92
C ASP A 2 8.99 3.78 4.47
N ALA A 3 8.71 3.93 5.77
CA ALA A 3 8.45 5.23 6.40
C ALA A 3 9.17 5.41 7.77
N PRO A 4 10.50 5.23 7.85
CA PRO A 4 11.25 5.58 9.07
C PRO A 4 11.22 7.10 9.36
N GLY A 5 10.95 7.88 8.32
CA GLY A 5 10.52 9.27 8.38
C GLY A 5 9.49 9.52 7.28
N LEU A 6 8.98 10.75 7.19
CA LEU A 6 8.07 11.13 6.11
C LEU A 6 8.86 11.68 4.93
N GLY A 7 8.62 11.14 3.74
CA GLY A 7 9.10 11.69 2.49
C GLY A 7 8.63 13.13 2.27
N THR A 8 9.46 13.93 1.61
CA THR A 8 9.17 15.34 1.37
C THR A 8 8.04 15.49 0.36
N ARG A 9 6.94 16.11 0.79
CA ARG A 9 5.78 16.43 -0.04
C ARG A 9 5.71 17.94 -0.16
N GLU A 10 6.27 18.48 -1.22
CA GLU A 10 6.45 19.93 -1.35
C GLU A 10 5.14 20.73 -1.24
N ARG A 11 4.03 20.18 -1.74
CA ARG A 11 2.71 20.81 -1.60
C ARG A 11 2.28 20.92 -0.15
N ASP A 12 2.54 19.89 0.67
CA ASP A 12 2.22 19.91 2.10
C ASP A 12 3.06 20.97 2.82
N MET A 13 4.30 21.20 2.39
CA MET A 13 5.18 22.26 2.91
C MET A 13 4.67 23.65 2.52
N ARG A 14 4.38 23.89 1.23
CA ARG A 14 3.90 25.17 0.72
C ARG A 14 2.55 25.57 1.34
N ASN A 15 1.68 24.60 1.54
CA ASN A 15 0.33 24.83 2.07
C ASN A 15 0.26 24.78 3.60
N ARG A 16 1.38 24.51 4.29
CA ARG A 16 1.42 24.30 5.74
C ARG A 16 0.39 23.29 6.22
N PHE A 17 0.39 22.12 5.58
CA PHE A 17 -0.65 21.11 5.80
C PHE A 17 -0.81 20.76 7.29
N THR A 18 -2.04 20.87 7.78
CA THR A 18 -2.49 20.41 9.10
C THR A 18 -3.88 19.80 8.97
N LEU A 19 -4.35 19.14 10.04
CA LEU A 19 -5.74 18.67 10.08
C LEU A 19 -6.70 19.86 10.22
N PRO A 20 -7.83 19.87 9.47
CA PRO A 20 -8.91 20.83 9.69
C PRO A 20 -9.45 20.80 11.12
N ASP A 21 -10.09 21.90 11.52
CA ASP A 21 -10.76 22.00 12.81
C ASP A 21 -11.78 20.87 13.00
N GLY A 22 -11.80 20.31 14.22
CA GLY A 22 -12.65 19.18 14.57
C GLY A 22 -12.08 17.80 14.20
N LEU A 23 -11.01 17.71 13.40
CA LEU A 23 -10.37 16.44 13.06
C LEU A 23 -9.09 16.17 13.87
N ARG A 24 -8.88 14.91 14.24
CA ARG A 24 -7.74 14.45 15.05
C ARG A 24 -7.27 13.06 14.61
N VAL A 25 -6.06 12.70 15.04
CA VAL A 25 -5.56 11.32 14.95
C VAL A 25 -6.19 10.50 16.07
N GLU A 26 -7.43 10.05 15.86
CA GLU A 26 -8.27 9.55 16.97
C GLU A 26 -7.69 8.35 17.73
N ASN A 27 -7.05 7.42 17.02
CA ASN A 27 -6.44 6.25 17.66
C ASN A 27 -5.31 6.61 18.65
N LEU A 28 -4.74 7.81 18.52
CA LEU A 28 -3.66 8.31 19.39
C LEU A 28 -4.13 9.45 20.31
N SER A 29 -5.39 9.86 20.23
CA SER A 29 -6.01 10.84 21.14
C SER A 29 -5.87 10.45 22.63
N PRO A 30 -6.10 9.19 23.06
CA PRO A 30 -5.95 8.78 24.46
C PRO A 30 -4.52 8.93 25.01
N LEU A 31 -3.51 8.97 24.13
CA LEU A 31 -2.10 9.14 24.49
C LEU A 31 -1.66 10.61 24.47
N GLY A 32 -2.59 11.56 24.33
CA GLY A 32 -2.28 12.99 24.17
C GLY A 32 -1.70 13.34 22.81
N LYS A 33 -1.70 12.40 21.85
CA LYS A 33 -1.06 12.52 20.52
C LYS A 33 -2.06 12.71 19.39
N GLY A 34 -3.26 13.19 19.69
CA GLY A 34 -4.33 13.37 18.69
C GLY A 34 -4.18 14.60 17.79
N LYS A 35 -3.38 15.60 18.18
CA LYS A 35 -3.21 16.86 17.43
C LYS A 35 -1.92 16.84 16.61
N MET A 36 -1.96 17.43 15.41
CA MET A 36 -0.73 17.71 14.64
C MET A 36 -0.03 18.96 15.17
N PRO A 37 1.32 19.01 15.16
CA PRO A 37 2.08 20.22 15.46
C PRO A 37 1.74 21.35 14.48
N ASP A 38 1.57 22.56 15.00
CA ASP A 38 1.48 23.77 14.20
C ASP A 38 2.89 24.28 13.88
N VAL A 39 3.30 24.16 12.63
CA VAL A 39 4.66 24.47 12.17
C VAL A 39 4.61 25.19 10.82
N SER A 40 5.68 25.91 10.48
CA SER A 40 5.77 26.64 9.20
C SER A 40 5.85 25.75 7.95
N GLY A 41 6.09 24.45 8.12
CA GLY A 41 6.11 23.43 7.06
C GLY A 41 4.93 22.46 7.16
N SER A 42 5.14 21.20 6.78
CA SER A 42 4.11 20.16 6.91
C SER A 42 3.95 19.73 8.38
N GLY A 43 2.78 19.97 8.96
CA GLY A 43 2.40 19.46 10.28
C GLY A 43 2.43 17.94 10.35
N LEU A 44 2.11 17.25 9.24
CA LEU A 44 2.21 15.80 9.15
C LEU A 44 3.67 15.30 9.21
N ALA A 45 4.61 16.00 8.56
CA ALA A 45 6.03 15.66 8.63
C ALA A 45 6.57 15.83 10.06
N ALA A 46 6.19 16.93 10.73
CA ALA A 46 6.51 17.14 12.14
C ALA A 46 5.91 16.05 13.03
N TYR A 47 4.64 15.72 12.82
CA TYR A 47 3.95 14.67 13.57
C TYR A 47 4.66 13.31 13.47
N VAL A 48 5.07 12.91 12.27
CA VAL A 48 5.80 11.63 12.07
C VAL A 48 7.13 11.65 12.78
N ARG A 49 7.92 12.72 12.63
CA ARG A 49 9.21 12.85 13.31
C ARG A 49 9.09 12.73 14.83
N ASP A 50 8.04 13.29 15.42
CA ASP A 50 7.87 13.32 16.87
C ASP A 50 7.29 12.01 17.45
N ASN A 51 6.75 11.12 16.59
CA ASN A 51 5.99 9.95 17.05
C ASN A 51 6.44 8.61 16.49
N PHE A 52 7.18 8.56 15.38
CA PHE A 52 7.58 7.32 14.74
C PHE A 52 8.97 6.88 15.20
N LYS A 53 9.14 5.57 15.38
CA LYS A 53 10.46 4.94 15.54
C LYS A 53 11.13 4.86 14.16
N SER A 54 12.29 5.49 13.99
CA SER A 54 13.00 5.58 12.72
C SER A 54 14.01 4.45 12.47
N ASP A 55 14.32 3.68 13.50
CA ASP A 55 15.32 2.60 13.52
C ASP A 55 14.66 1.21 13.66
N LEU A 56 13.50 1.01 13.04
CA LEU A 56 12.84 -0.29 12.99
C LEU A 56 13.73 -1.34 12.31
N SER A 57 13.80 -2.51 12.92
CA SER A 57 14.62 -3.66 12.51
C SER A 57 13.78 -4.92 12.31
N PHE A 58 14.42 -6.04 11.96
CA PHE A 58 13.75 -7.34 11.90
C PHE A 58 13.37 -7.88 13.29
N ASP A 59 14.10 -7.52 14.35
CA ASP A 59 13.74 -7.89 15.72
C ASP A 59 12.39 -7.26 16.12
N ASP A 60 12.09 -6.05 15.64
CA ASP A 60 10.79 -5.42 15.84
C ASP A 60 9.67 -6.15 15.08
N LEU A 61 9.97 -6.72 13.90
CA LEU A 61 9.02 -7.54 13.15
C LEU A 61 8.76 -8.87 13.88
N ASP A 62 9.80 -9.54 14.37
CA ASP A 62 9.66 -10.77 15.15
C ASP A 62 8.85 -10.54 16.41
N TRP A 63 9.13 -9.45 17.14
CA TRP A 63 8.34 -9.04 18.29
C TRP A 63 6.87 -8.79 17.93
N LEU A 64 6.60 -8.07 16.84
CA LEU A 64 5.22 -7.79 16.40
C LEU A 64 4.47 -9.07 16.05
N CYS A 65 5.11 -9.97 15.28
CA CYS A 65 4.56 -11.27 14.93
C CYS A 65 4.27 -12.13 16.17
N ALA A 66 5.11 -12.07 17.22
CA ALA A 66 4.90 -12.78 18.48
C ALA A 66 3.82 -12.13 19.37
N SER A 67 3.60 -10.83 19.22
CA SER A 67 2.70 -10.05 20.08
C SER A 67 1.22 -10.13 19.69
N THR A 68 0.90 -10.75 18.55
CA THR A 68 -0.50 -10.87 18.08
C THR A 68 -0.76 -12.21 17.42
N LYS A 69 -2.03 -12.65 17.44
CA LYS A 69 -2.51 -13.80 16.66
C LYS A 69 -3.02 -13.40 15.27
N LEU A 70 -3.15 -12.10 15.02
CA LEU A 70 -3.60 -11.59 13.71
C LEU A 70 -2.48 -11.77 12.67
N PRO A 71 -2.82 -12.02 11.39
CA PRO A 71 -1.83 -12.05 10.32
C PRO A 71 -1.10 -10.70 10.20
N VAL A 72 0.22 -10.71 10.37
CA VAL A 72 1.05 -9.52 10.14
C VAL A 72 1.35 -9.40 8.64
N VAL A 73 0.97 -8.26 8.06
CA VAL A 73 1.22 -7.93 6.66
C VAL A 73 2.22 -6.79 6.58
N VAL A 74 3.32 -7.02 5.87
CA VAL A 74 4.42 -6.04 5.77
C VAL A 74 4.27 -5.22 4.49
N LYS A 75 4.03 -3.91 4.65
CA LYS A 75 3.80 -2.98 3.54
C LYS A 75 5.00 -2.07 3.30
N GLY A 76 5.29 -1.81 2.03
CA GLY A 76 6.35 -0.88 1.63
C GLY A 76 7.61 -1.59 1.13
N VAL A 77 7.45 -2.77 0.51
CA VAL A 77 8.58 -3.59 0.06
C VAL A 77 8.78 -3.40 -1.44
N CYS A 78 9.95 -2.88 -1.82
CA CYS A 78 10.31 -2.67 -3.24
C CYS A 78 11.54 -3.48 -3.67
N ARG A 79 12.12 -4.29 -2.78
CA ARG A 79 13.24 -5.18 -3.10
C ARG A 79 12.88 -6.62 -2.79
N ALA A 80 13.27 -7.52 -3.69
CA ALA A 80 12.99 -8.94 -3.54
C ALA A 80 13.73 -9.56 -2.34
N ASP A 81 14.99 -9.18 -2.10
CA ASP A 81 15.80 -9.69 -0.98
C ASP A 81 15.19 -9.33 0.39
N ASP A 82 14.72 -8.10 0.54
CA ASP A 82 13.95 -7.69 1.72
C ASP A 82 12.68 -8.52 1.86
N ALA A 83 11.94 -8.72 0.76
CA ALA A 83 10.71 -9.52 0.79
C ALA A 83 10.95 -10.96 1.27
N LYS A 84 12.03 -11.60 0.80
CA LYS A 84 12.42 -12.94 1.25
C LYS A 84 12.70 -12.95 2.75
N ARG A 85 13.49 -12.01 3.26
CA ARG A 85 13.81 -11.91 4.69
C ARG A 85 12.55 -11.68 5.51
N ILE A 86 11.68 -10.76 5.06
CA ILE A 86 10.40 -10.48 5.72
C ILE A 86 9.54 -11.74 5.86
N ALA A 87 9.47 -12.56 4.82
CA ALA A 87 8.76 -13.83 4.87
C ALA A 87 9.40 -14.83 5.85
N GLU A 88 10.74 -14.86 5.94
CA GLU A 88 11.48 -15.67 6.92
C GLU A 88 11.23 -15.23 8.38
N HIS A 89 10.94 -13.94 8.60
CA HIS A 89 10.60 -13.34 9.89
C HIS A 89 9.09 -13.38 10.23
N GLY A 90 8.37 -14.36 9.67
CA GLY A 90 7.01 -14.72 10.11
C GLY A 90 5.87 -13.86 9.56
N ALA A 91 6.14 -12.91 8.66
CA ALA A 91 5.10 -12.15 7.98
C ALA A 91 4.18 -13.09 7.18
N LYS A 92 2.86 -12.88 7.28
CA LYS A 92 1.84 -13.69 6.57
C LYS A 92 1.54 -13.19 5.17
N ALA A 93 1.82 -11.92 4.90
CA ALA A 93 1.80 -11.37 3.56
C ALA A 93 2.72 -10.16 3.43
N ILE A 94 3.02 -9.80 2.19
CA ILE A 94 3.83 -8.63 1.82
C ILE A 94 3.02 -7.77 0.85
N VAL A 95 3.04 -6.45 1.04
CA VAL A 95 2.54 -5.50 0.05
C VAL A 95 3.71 -4.83 -0.65
N VAL A 96 3.86 -5.16 -1.94
CA VAL A 96 4.74 -4.44 -2.86
C VAL A 96 4.20 -3.02 -3.02
N SER A 97 4.90 -2.04 -2.47
CA SER A 97 4.40 -0.68 -2.34
C SER A 97 5.54 0.32 -2.27
N ASN A 98 5.44 1.40 -3.03
CA ASN A 98 6.29 2.59 -2.89
C ASN A 98 5.55 3.74 -2.19
N HIS A 99 4.60 3.39 -1.31
CA HIS A 99 3.74 4.32 -0.59
C HIS A 99 2.90 5.22 -1.52
N GLY A 100 2.59 4.73 -2.72
CA GLY A 100 1.92 5.49 -3.76
C GLY A 100 2.76 6.64 -4.32
N GLY A 101 4.08 6.51 -4.33
CA GLY A 101 5.03 7.52 -4.82
C GLY A 101 5.14 8.73 -3.90
N ARG A 102 5.10 8.53 -2.57
CA ARG A 102 5.07 9.62 -1.55
C ARG A 102 6.18 9.56 -0.52
N GLN A 103 7.08 8.58 -0.61
CA GLN A 103 8.20 8.40 0.32
C GLN A 103 9.51 8.74 -0.39
N LEU A 104 10.23 7.74 -0.90
CA LEU A 104 11.41 7.95 -1.73
C LEU A 104 10.98 8.21 -3.17
N ASP A 105 11.26 9.42 -3.68
CA ASP A 105 11.07 9.73 -5.09
C ASP A 105 12.05 8.90 -5.95
N THR A 106 11.69 8.64 -7.21
CA THR A 106 12.43 7.77 -8.15
C THR A 106 12.55 6.29 -7.75
N ALA A 107 11.87 5.87 -6.67
CA ALA A 107 11.67 4.45 -6.40
C ALA A 107 10.93 3.79 -7.59
N PRO A 108 11.24 2.53 -7.92
CA PRO A 108 10.68 1.86 -9.08
C PRO A 108 9.16 1.76 -9.02
N ALA A 109 8.53 1.59 -10.19
CA ALA A 109 7.11 1.31 -10.23
C ALA A 109 6.85 -0.05 -9.59
N THR A 110 5.77 -0.17 -8.81
CA THR A 110 5.47 -1.41 -8.08
C THR A 110 5.21 -2.58 -9.01
N CYS A 111 4.67 -2.34 -10.21
CA CYS A 111 4.51 -3.38 -11.24
C CYS A 111 5.83 -3.93 -11.78
N GLU A 112 6.90 -3.13 -11.82
CA GLU A 112 8.22 -3.55 -12.32
C GLU A 112 8.92 -4.49 -11.33
N VAL A 113 8.79 -4.21 -10.03
CA VAL A 113 9.44 -5.01 -8.98
C VAL A 113 8.61 -6.21 -8.52
N LEU A 114 7.29 -6.18 -8.74
CA LEU A 114 6.36 -7.25 -8.36
C LEU A 114 6.81 -8.66 -8.79
N PRO A 115 7.13 -8.93 -10.08
CA PRO A 115 7.52 -10.29 -10.48
C PRO A 115 8.77 -10.79 -9.75
N HIS A 116 9.75 -9.92 -9.50
CA HIS A 116 10.95 -10.29 -8.75
C HIS A 116 10.66 -10.64 -7.29
N VAL A 117 9.76 -9.90 -6.65
CA VAL A 117 9.31 -10.20 -5.29
C VAL A 117 8.58 -11.54 -5.25
N VAL A 118 7.64 -11.77 -6.18
CA VAL A 118 6.89 -13.03 -6.28
C VAL A 118 7.85 -14.21 -6.48
N ASP A 119 8.80 -14.10 -7.41
CA ASP A 119 9.74 -15.18 -7.73
C ASP A 119 10.62 -15.55 -6.54
N LEU A 120 11.09 -14.55 -5.78
CA LEU A 120 12.01 -14.81 -4.67
C LEU A 120 11.31 -15.30 -3.39
N VAL A 121 10.11 -14.78 -3.11
CA VAL A 121 9.32 -15.20 -1.95
C VAL A 121 8.75 -16.61 -2.16
N GLY A 122 8.27 -16.92 -3.37
CA GLY A 122 7.60 -18.17 -3.67
C GLY A 122 6.32 -18.35 -2.85
N GLU A 123 6.08 -19.56 -2.34
CA GLU A 123 4.85 -19.91 -1.61
C GLU A 123 4.90 -19.59 -0.09
N ARG A 124 5.92 -18.87 0.38
CA ARG A 124 6.12 -18.61 1.82
C ARG A 124 5.04 -17.73 2.44
N CYS A 125 4.55 -16.74 1.70
CA CYS A 125 3.50 -15.83 2.15
C CYS A 125 2.74 -15.25 0.95
N GLU A 126 1.57 -14.66 1.21
CA GLU A 126 0.82 -13.99 0.15
C GLU A 126 1.52 -12.70 -0.30
N ILE A 127 1.42 -12.37 -1.58
CA ILE A 127 1.92 -11.11 -2.14
C ILE A 127 0.74 -10.26 -2.59
N TYR A 128 0.66 -9.04 -2.07
CA TYR A 128 -0.25 -8.00 -2.53
C TYR A 128 0.55 -6.87 -3.19
N VAL A 129 -0.14 -5.98 -3.90
CA VAL A 129 0.50 -4.81 -4.51
C VAL A 129 -0.39 -3.58 -4.46
N ASP A 130 0.21 -2.40 -4.26
CA ASP A 130 -0.47 -1.11 -4.44
C ASP A 130 0.33 -0.20 -5.38
N GLY A 131 -0.18 1.02 -5.61
CA GLY A 131 0.50 2.01 -6.45
C GLY A 131 0.08 1.91 -7.91
N GLY A 132 -0.34 3.03 -8.49
CA GLY A 132 -0.68 3.10 -9.92
C GLY A 132 -1.99 2.41 -10.38
N VAL A 133 -2.57 1.47 -9.62
CA VAL A 133 -3.80 0.74 -10.02
C VAL A 133 -5.01 1.67 -10.21
N ARG A 134 -5.51 1.81 -11.44
CA ARG A 134 -6.64 2.71 -11.78
C ARG A 134 -7.72 2.05 -12.64
N ARG A 135 -7.44 0.90 -13.24
CA ARG A 135 -8.37 0.14 -14.08
C ARG A 135 -8.47 -1.32 -13.66
N GLY A 136 -9.55 -1.98 -14.06
CA GLY A 136 -9.70 -3.43 -13.95
C GLY A 136 -8.59 -4.21 -14.67
N SER A 137 -8.12 -3.70 -15.81
CA SER A 137 -6.98 -4.29 -16.53
C SER A 137 -5.65 -4.16 -15.79
N ASP A 138 -5.47 -3.15 -14.93
CA ASP A 138 -4.30 -3.06 -14.05
C ASP A 138 -4.36 -4.15 -12.96
N VAL A 139 -5.57 -4.44 -12.45
CA VAL A 139 -5.79 -5.54 -11.51
C VAL A 139 -5.46 -6.88 -12.16
N LEU A 140 -5.96 -7.12 -13.38
CA LEU A 140 -5.66 -8.34 -14.13
C LEU A 140 -4.15 -8.51 -14.34
N LYS A 141 -3.44 -7.45 -14.77
CA LYS A 141 -1.98 -7.48 -14.95
C LYS A 141 -1.24 -7.80 -13.66
N ALA A 142 -1.64 -7.18 -12.54
CA ALA A 142 -1.03 -7.44 -11.25
C ALA A 142 -1.20 -8.91 -10.82
N ILE A 143 -2.40 -9.47 -11.01
CA ILE A 143 -2.67 -10.89 -10.72
C ILE A 143 -1.85 -11.79 -11.65
N ALA A 144 -1.79 -11.48 -12.95
CA ALA A 144 -0.98 -12.21 -13.92
C ALA A 144 0.52 -12.20 -13.56
N LEU A 145 1.02 -11.13 -12.94
CA LEU A 145 2.39 -11.04 -12.43
C LEU A 145 2.62 -11.80 -11.11
N GLY A 146 1.55 -12.31 -10.48
CA GLY A 146 1.59 -13.17 -9.30
C GLY A 146 1.12 -12.52 -8.01
N ALA A 147 0.53 -11.32 -8.04
CA ALA A 147 -0.14 -10.77 -6.86
C ALA A 147 -1.44 -11.52 -6.56
N ARG A 148 -1.70 -11.80 -5.29
CA ARG A 148 -2.97 -12.38 -4.80
C ARG A 148 -4.11 -11.36 -4.85
N ALA A 149 -3.81 -10.09 -4.59
CA ALA A 149 -4.76 -8.98 -4.61
C ALA A 149 -4.05 -7.64 -4.82
N VAL A 150 -4.81 -6.62 -5.20
CA VAL A 150 -4.35 -5.23 -5.29
C VAL A 150 -5.01 -4.36 -4.23
N LEU A 151 -4.31 -3.34 -3.76
CA LEU A 151 -4.85 -2.32 -2.85
C LEU A 151 -4.97 -0.97 -3.59
N VAL A 152 -6.06 -0.26 -3.34
CA VAL A 152 -6.35 1.04 -3.94
C VAL A 152 -6.45 2.12 -2.88
N GLY A 153 -5.65 3.19 -3.03
CA GLY A 153 -5.63 4.33 -2.10
C GLY A 153 -6.42 5.51 -2.64
N ARG A 154 -5.74 6.36 -3.43
CA ARG A 154 -6.28 7.61 -4.01
C ARG A 154 -7.70 7.47 -4.60
N PRO A 155 -8.02 6.47 -5.46
CA PRO A 155 -9.36 6.36 -6.05
C PRO A 155 -10.50 6.34 -5.02
N VAL A 156 -10.32 5.65 -3.89
CA VAL A 156 -11.34 5.56 -2.84
C VAL A 156 -11.62 6.93 -2.22
N LEU A 157 -10.55 7.71 -1.95
CA LEU A 157 -10.69 9.08 -1.45
C LEU A 157 -11.38 9.99 -2.47
N TRP A 158 -11.22 9.73 -3.77
CA TRP A 158 -11.84 10.56 -4.81
C TRP A 158 -13.35 10.30 -4.84
N GLY A 159 -13.75 9.03 -4.77
CA GLY A 159 -15.14 8.64 -4.57
C GLY A 159 -15.74 9.27 -3.30
N LEU A 160 -15.02 9.17 -2.18
CA LEU A 160 -15.44 9.76 -0.90
C LEU A 160 -15.71 11.28 -1.01
N THR A 161 -14.91 11.99 -1.80
CA THR A 161 -15.06 13.44 -1.99
C THR A 161 -16.29 13.80 -2.83
N VAL A 162 -16.71 12.92 -3.73
CA VAL A 162 -17.85 13.18 -4.63
C VAL A 162 -19.19 12.88 -3.94
N GLU A 163 -19.32 11.71 -3.31
CA GLU A 163 -20.60 11.26 -2.74
C GLU A 163 -20.42 10.39 -1.49
N GLY A 164 -19.43 10.71 -0.67
CA GLY A 164 -19.19 10.01 0.59
C GLY A 164 -19.05 8.49 0.40
N GLU A 165 -19.75 7.73 1.23
CA GLU A 165 -19.76 6.26 1.16
C GLU A 165 -20.17 5.74 -0.23
N GLN A 166 -21.20 6.33 -0.84
CA GLN A 166 -21.72 5.87 -2.13
C GLN A 166 -20.69 6.09 -3.24
N GLY A 167 -19.98 7.21 -3.22
CA GLY A 167 -18.90 7.47 -4.17
C GLY A 167 -17.72 6.51 -3.99
N ALA A 168 -17.36 6.16 -2.75
CA ALA A 168 -16.34 5.15 -2.48
C ALA A 168 -16.75 3.75 -2.98
N LEU A 169 -18.01 3.35 -2.72
CA LEU A 169 -18.58 2.10 -3.24
C LEU A 169 -18.64 2.08 -4.77
N ALA A 170 -19.01 3.20 -5.40
CA ALA A 170 -19.05 3.31 -6.85
C ALA A 170 -17.66 3.06 -7.48
N VAL A 171 -16.59 3.59 -6.89
CA VAL A 171 -15.22 3.33 -7.34
C VAL A 171 -14.88 1.84 -7.25
N LEU A 172 -15.20 1.17 -6.14
CA LEU A 172 -14.96 -0.26 -6.00
C LEU A 172 -15.77 -1.09 -7.01
N ASN A 173 -17.02 -0.72 -7.27
CA ASN A 173 -17.86 -1.36 -8.27
C ASN A 173 -17.34 -1.18 -9.71
N ILE A 174 -16.74 -0.02 -10.02
CA ILE A 174 -16.07 0.21 -11.30
C ILE A 174 -14.90 -0.75 -11.47
N PHE A 175 -14.02 -0.87 -10.47
CA PHE A 175 -12.92 -1.83 -10.52
C PHE A 175 -13.40 -3.27 -10.73
N ARG A 176 -14.45 -3.68 -10.01
CA ARG A 176 -15.04 -5.02 -10.16
C ARG A 176 -15.55 -5.24 -11.59
N ARG A 177 -16.36 -4.33 -12.11
CA ARG A 177 -16.91 -4.42 -13.47
C ARG A 177 -15.81 -4.44 -14.53
N GLU A 178 -14.82 -3.56 -14.42
CA GLU A 178 -13.72 -3.51 -15.40
C GLU A 178 -12.83 -4.76 -15.32
N LEU A 179 -12.67 -5.37 -14.14
CA LEU A 179 -11.96 -6.64 -14.00
C LEU A 179 -12.76 -7.78 -14.65
N ASP A 180 -14.07 -7.85 -14.40
CA ASP A 180 -14.97 -8.84 -15.03
C ASP A 180 -14.89 -8.73 -16.57
N GLU A 181 -14.90 -7.50 -17.11
CA GLU A 181 -14.74 -7.23 -18.55
C GLU A 181 -13.36 -7.65 -19.07
N ALA A 182 -12.28 -7.32 -18.36
CA ALA A 182 -10.92 -7.71 -18.77
C ALA A 182 -10.75 -9.23 -18.75
N MET A 183 -11.28 -9.92 -17.74
CA MET A 183 -11.27 -11.39 -17.65
C MET A 183 -12.05 -12.03 -18.81
N LEU A 184 -13.25 -11.51 -19.11
CA LEU A 184 -14.05 -11.96 -20.25
C LEU A 184 -13.27 -11.86 -21.57
N LEU A 185 -12.63 -10.72 -21.82
CA LEU A 185 -11.88 -10.48 -23.06
C LEU A 185 -10.57 -11.28 -23.14
N CYS A 186 -10.01 -11.71 -22.01
CA CYS A 186 -8.85 -12.59 -21.93
C CYS A 186 -9.22 -14.09 -21.85
N GLY A 187 -10.51 -14.45 -21.93
CA GLY A 187 -10.96 -15.84 -21.83
C GLY A 187 -10.74 -16.46 -20.44
N CYS A 188 -10.64 -15.64 -19.40
CA CYS A 188 -10.48 -16.08 -18.01
C CYS A 188 -11.85 -16.16 -17.33
N THR A 189 -12.23 -17.33 -16.83
CA THR A 189 -13.50 -17.55 -16.12
C THR A 189 -13.36 -17.42 -14.60
N THR A 190 -12.16 -17.67 -14.10
CA THR A 190 -11.80 -17.55 -12.68
C THR A 190 -10.49 -16.80 -12.52
N LEU A 191 -10.20 -16.31 -11.32
CA LEU A 191 -8.92 -15.68 -11.02
C LEU A 191 -7.73 -16.63 -11.21
N ALA A 192 -7.95 -17.95 -11.09
CA ALA A 192 -6.91 -18.96 -11.29
C ALA A 192 -6.49 -19.11 -12.77
N ASP A 193 -7.34 -18.66 -13.71
CA ASP A 193 -7.02 -18.67 -15.14
C ASP A 193 -6.02 -17.56 -15.50
N ILE A 194 -5.92 -16.52 -14.66
CA ILE A 194 -5.05 -15.37 -14.88
C ILE A 194 -3.60 -15.75 -14.52
N ASN A 195 -2.73 -15.78 -15.53
CA ASN A 195 -1.32 -16.15 -15.35
C ASN A 195 -0.39 -15.34 -16.28
N ARG A 196 0.93 -15.52 -16.12
CA ARG A 196 1.96 -14.75 -16.83
C ARG A 196 1.87 -14.84 -18.36
N SER A 197 1.27 -15.89 -18.93
CA SER A 197 1.13 -16.02 -20.39
C SER A 197 0.27 -14.92 -21.02
N LEU A 198 -0.63 -14.29 -20.23
CA LEU A 198 -1.47 -13.17 -20.70
C LEU A 198 -0.65 -11.91 -21.02
N LEU A 199 0.59 -11.83 -20.54
CA LEU A 199 1.49 -10.68 -20.71
C LEU A 199 2.67 -10.99 -21.63
N ALA A 200 2.82 -12.24 -22.07
CA ALA A 200 3.86 -12.67 -22.99
C ALA A 200 3.39 -12.45 -24.45
N PRO A 201 4.33 -12.16 -25.37
CA PRO A 201 4.05 -12.02 -26.81
C PRO A 201 3.59 -13.32 -27.47
#